data_AF-A0A0Q5MRS7-F1
#
_entry.id   AF-A0A0Q5MRS7-F1
#
_cell.length_a   1.000
_cell.length_b   1.000
_cell.length_c   1.000
_cell.angle_alpha   90.00
_cell.angle_beta   90.00
_cell.angle_gamma   90.00
#
_symmetry.space_group_name_H-M   'P 1'
#
loop_
_entity.id
_entity.type
_entity.pdbx_description
1 polymer ?
#
loop_
_entity_poly.entity_id
_entity_poly.type
_entity_poly.pdbx_seq_one_letter_code
_entity_poly.pdbx_strand_id
1 'polypeptide(L)'
;METILLQSITVDEFFEKMRSIIKEELKSALQQDQLLTKEGALKITGASNAVFLKAINDGIVKPQLVKGRKKAMYLESEVLKIQVRRRRAEH
;
A
#
# COMPACT_ATOMS: atom_id res chain seq x y z
N MET A 1 41.59 6.48 -31.23
CA MET A 1 40.80 5.25 -31.03
C MET A 1 39.63 5.60 -30.16
N GLU A 2 38.43 5.61 -30.72
CA GLU A 2 37.19 5.77 -29.95
C GLU A 2 36.93 4.49 -29.17
N THR A 3 36.93 4.56 -27.85
CA THR A 3 36.59 3.43 -26.98
C THR A 3 35.10 3.51 -26.69
N ILE A 4 34.30 2.67 -27.35
CA ILE A 4 32.98 2.32 -26.83
C ILE A 4 33.27 1.53 -25.56
N LEU A 5 33.08 2.13 -24.40
CA LEU A 5 33.10 1.45 -23.11
C LEU A 5 31.95 0.43 -23.11
N LEU A 6 32.23 -0.78 -23.61
CA LEU A 6 31.46 -1.97 -23.28
C LEU A 6 31.65 -2.17 -21.78
N GLN A 7 30.75 -1.58 -20.98
CA GLN A 7 30.74 -1.69 -19.53
C GLN A 7 30.65 -3.18 -19.19
N SER A 8 31.80 -3.79 -18.92
CA SER A 8 31.92 -5.21 -18.60
C SER A 8 31.51 -5.34 -17.14
N ILE A 9 30.21 -5.25 -16.88
CA ILE A 9 29.68 -5.46 -15.54
C ILE A 9 29.97 -6.90 -15.15
N THR A 10 30.48 -7.10 -13.94
CA THR A 10 30.61 -8.44 -13.39
C THR A 10 29.21 -9.03 -13.15
N VAL A 11 29.14 -10.36 -13.08
CA VAL A 11 27.87 -11.07 -12.79
C VAL A 11 27.29 -10.58 -11.46
N ASP A 12 28.14 -10.34 -10.47
CA ASP A 12 27.71 -9.83 -9.15
C ASP A 12 27.15 -8.41 -9.22
N GLU A 13 27.81 -7.50 -9.95
CA GLU A 13 27.31 -6.13 -10.16
C GLU A 13 26.00 -6.11 -10.95
N PHE A 14 25.83 -7.02 -11.91
CA PHE A 14 24.56 -7.19 -12.61
C PHE A 14 23.45 -7.61 -11.64
N PHE A 15 23.69 -8.61 -10.80
CA PHE A 15 22.70 -9.09 -9.83
C PHE A 15 22.37 -8.04 -8.76
N GLU A 16 23.35 -7.28 -8.27
CA GLU A 16 23.12 -6.19 -7.34
C GLU A 16 22.28 -5.06 -7.97
N LYS A 17 22.60 -4.64 -9.19
CA LYS A 17 21.78 -3.65 -9.91
C LYS A 17 20.37 -4.14 -10.17
N MET A 18 20.20 -5.39 -10.64
CA MET A 18 18.89 -6.01 -10.84
C MET A 18 18.08 -6.08 -9.55
N ARG A 19 18.71 -6.50 -8.43
CA ARG A 19 18.06 -6.55 -7.11
C ARG A 19 17.63 -5.16 -6.64
N SER A 20 18.44 -4.13 -6.88
CA SER A 20 18.09 -2.74 -6.54
C SER A 20 16.88 -2.26 -7.34
N ILE A 21 16.89 -2.47 -8.66
CA ILE A 21 15.78 -2.12 -9.55
C ILE A 21 14.50 -2.84 -9.13
N ILE A 22 14.57 -4.15 -8.87
CA ILE A 22 13.42 -4.93 -8.43
C ILE A 22 12.89 -4.43 -7.08
N LYS A 23 13.76 -4.07 -6.14
CA LYS A 23 13.34 -3.50 -4.85
C LYS A 23 12.66 -2.14 -5.01
N GLU A 24 13.17 -1.28 -5.88
CA GLU A 24 12.59 0.04 -6.15
C GLU A 24 11.25 -0.06 -6.89
N GLU A 25 11.16 -0.93 -7.88
CA GLU A 25 9.92 -1.23 -8.61
C GLU A 25 8.87 -1.86 -7.69
N LEU A 26 9.26 -2.85 -6.87
CA LEU A 26 8.38 -3.42 -5.85
C LEU A 26 7.92 -2.37 -4.86
N LYS A 27 8.83 -1.51 -4.38
CA LYS A 27 8.47 -0.41 -3.48
C LYS A 27 7.50 0.56 -4.14
N SER A 28 7.70 0.89 -5.42
CA SER A 28 6.84 1.82 -6.17
C SER A 28 5.47 1.22 -6.47
N ALA A 29 5.41 -0.05 -6.86
CA ALA A 29 4.17 -0.80 -7.08
C ALA A 29 3.39 -1.03 -5.77
N LEU A 30 4.08 -1.29 -4.66
CA LEU A 30 3.49 -1.41 -3.33
C LEU A 30 3.08 -0.06 -2.71
N GLN A 31 3.51 1.08 -3.30
CA GLN A 31 3.27 2.42 -2.76
C GLN A 31 2.10 3.18 -3.40
N GLN A 32 1.38 2.61 -4.37
CA GLN A 32 0.10 3.20 -4.78
C GLN A 32 -0.99 2.84 -3.77
N ASP A 33 -0.92 3.48 -2.59
CA ASP A 33 -1.97 3.41 -1.58
C ASP A 33 -3.26 3.99 -2.15
N GLN A 34 -4.21 3.10 -2.47
CA GLN A 34 -5.43 3.49 -3.15
C GLN A 34 -6.41 4.16 -2.18
N LEU A 35 -7.14 5.14 -2.68
CA LEU A 35 -8.26 5.73 -1.96
C LEU A 35 -9.54 4.94 -2.24
N LEU A 36 -10.05 4.29 -1.21
CA LEU A 36 -11.25 3.47 -1.24
C LEU A 36 -12.47 4.28 -0.79
N THR A 37 -13.65 3.96 -1.35
CA THR A 37 -14.92 4.38 -0.74
C THR A 37 -15.17 3.55 0.52
N LYS A 38 -16.12 3.98 1.36
CA LYS A 38 -16.57 3.19 2.51
C LYS A 38 -16.99 1.78 2.09
N GLU A 39 -17.75 1.67 1.00
CA GLU A 39 -18.24 0.39 0.48
C GLU A 39 -17.09 -0.50 0.02
N GLY A 40 -16.08 0.06 -0.67
CA GLY A 40 -14.87 -0.67 -1.06
C GLY A 40 -14.05 -1.14 0.13
N ALA A 41 -13.88 -0.28 1.14
CA ALA A 41 -13.16 -0.60 2.36
C ALA A 41 -13.83 -1.75 3.15
N LEU A 42 -15.16 -1.74 3.26
CA LEU A 42 -15.93 -2.82 3.90
C LEU A 42 -15.80 -4.14 3.13
N LYS A 43 -15.86 -4.08 1.79
CA LYS A 43 -15.73 -5.27 0.93
C LYS A 43 -14.35 -5.93 1.05
N ILE A 44 -13.28 -5.14 1.07
CA ILE A 44 -11.91 -5.66 1.20
C ILE A 44 -11.66 -6.20 2.59
N THR A 45 -12.11 -5.49 3.64
CA THR A 45 -11.86 -5.91 5.02
C THR A 45 -12.74 -7.07 5.48
N GLY A 46 -13.94 -7.21 4.92
CA GLY A 46 -14.98 -8.10 5.45
C GLY A 46 -15.46 -7.68 6.84
N ALA A 47 -15.21 -6.44 7.24
CA ALA A 47 -15.66 -5.90 8.53
C ALA A 47 -17.12 -5.46 8.46
N SER A 48 -17.83 -5.56 9.58
CA SER A 48 -19.15 -4.94 9.70
C SER A 48 -19.02 -3.41 9.77
N ASN A 49 -20.09 -2.70 9.43
CA ASN A 49 -20.12 -1.24 9.50
C ASN A 49 -19.80 -0.71 10.91
N ALA A 50 -20.24 -1.41 11.96
CA ALA A 50 -19.95 -1.04 13.35
C ALA A 50 -18.45 -1.11 13.66
N VAL A 51 -17.77 -2.17 13.22
CA VAL A 51 -16.32 -2.33 13.39
C VAL A 51 -15.55 -1.25 12.64
N PHE A 52 -15.99 -0.93 11.42
CA PHE A 52 -15.36 0.12 10.62
C PHE A 52 -15.50 1.50 11.26
N LEU A 53 -16.69 1.85 11.77
CA LEU A 53 -16.91 3.11 12.49
C LEU A 53 -16.09 3.18 13.78
N LYS A 54 -16.00 2.08 14.52
CA LYS A 54 -15.11 1.99 15.69
C LYS A 54 -13.65 2.24 15.29
N ALA A 55 -13.18 1.66 14.19
CA ALA A 55 -11.82 1.89 13.71
C ALA A 55 -11.54 3.35 13.31
N ILE A 56 -12.55 4.08 12.83
CA ILE A 56 -12.45 5.51 12.59
C ILE A 56 -12.34 6.28 13.91
N ASN A 57 -13.21 5.98 14.88
CA ASN A 57 -13.21 6.62 16.20
C ASN A 57 -11.90 6.36 16.96
N ASP A 58 -11.34 5.15 16.83
CA ASP A 58 -10.07 4.74 17.40
C ASP A 58 -8.86 5.34 16.65
N GLY A 59 -9.08 6.12 15.58
CA GLY A 59 -8.04 6.78 14.79
C GLY A 59 -7.19 5.84 13.92
N ILE A 60 -7.61 4.59 13.76
CA ILE A 60 -6.92 3.56 12.95
C ILE A 60 -7.07 3.87 11.46
N VAL A 61 -8.28 4.29 11.07
CA VAL A 61 -8.64 4.66 9.71
C VAL A 61 -9.05 6.12 9.69
N LYS A 62 -8.39 6.94 8.86
CA LYS A 62 -8.66 8.36 8.78
C LYS A 62 -9.49 8.67 7.53
N PRO A 63 -10.66 9.31 7.68
CA PRO A 63 -11.43 9.78 6.53
C PRO A 63 -10.66 10.89 5.80
N GLN A 64 -10.51 10.73 4.48
CA GLN A 64 -9.88 11.68 3.58
C GLN A 64 -10.94 12.46 2.82
N LEU A 65 -10.88 13.79 2.88
CA LEU A 65 -11.74 14.68 2.08
C LEU A 65 -11.04 14.97 0.76
N VAL A 66 -11.58 14.44 -0.33
CA VAL A 66 -11.03 14.62 -1.68
C VAL A 66 -11.86 15.66 -2.43
N LYS A 67 -11.20 16.66 -3.01
CA LYS A 67 -11.86 17.72 -3.80
C LYS A 67 -12.73 17.11 -4.90
N GLY A 68 -13.98 17.55 -4.99
CA GLY A 68 -14.95 17.06 -5.98
C GLY A 68 -15.72 15.80 -5.56
N ARG A 69 -15.46 15.22 -4.37
CA ARG A 69 -16.27 14.13 -3.82
C ARG A 69 -17.11 14.61 -2.63
N LYS A 70 -18.37 14.16 -2.59
CA LYS A 70 -19.31 14.45 -1.50
C LYS A 70 -19.13 13.53 -0.28
N LYS A 71 -18.46 12.39 -0.47
CA LYS A 71 -18.24 11.36 0.56
C LYS A 71 -16.74 11.26 0.87
N ALA A 72 -16.41 10.96 2.12
CA ALA A 72 -15.05 10.69 2.53
C ALA A 72 -14.52 9.40 1.88
N MET A 73 -13.21 9.41 1.61
CA MET A 73 -12.44 8.29 1.09
C MET A 73 -11.49 7.77 2.17
N TYR A 74 -10.93 6.59 2.00
CA TYR A 74 -10.09 5.93 3.01
C TYR A 74 -8.89 5.29 2.36
N LEU A 75 -7.71 5.45 2.95
CA LEU A 75 -6.49 4.80 2.44
C LEU A 75 -6.58 3.29 2.64
N GLU A 76 -6.31 2.54 1.57
CA GLU A 76 -6.30 1.08 1.59
C GLU A 76 -5.35 0.55 2.67
N SER A 77 -4.16 1.14 2.79
CA SER A 77 -3.17 0.75 3.80
C SER A 77 -3.66 0.89 5.23
N GLU A 78 -4.49 1.89 5.52
CA GLU A 78 -5.10 2.09 6.84
C GLU A 78 -6.26 1.11 7.07
N VAL A 79 -7.09 0.93 6.05
CA VAL A 79 -8.24 0.03 6.06
C VAL A 79 -7.82 -1.42 6.33
N LEU A 80 -6.72 -1.89 5.74
CA LEU A 80 -6.18 -3.23 5.95
C LEU A 80 -5.71 -3.49 7.40
N LYS A 81 -5.40 -2.45 8.18
CA LYS A 81 -5.04 -2.60 9.60
C LYS A 81 -6.19 -3.16 10.44
N ILE A 82 -7.43 -2.99 10.00
CA ILE A 82 -8.61 -3.58 10.64
C ILE A 82 -8.51 -5.12 10.65
N GLN A 83 -8.12 -5.73 9.53
CA GLN A 83 -7.96 -7.18 9.42
C GLN A 83 -6.82 -7.71 10.30
N VAL A 84 -5.69 -7.00 10.33
CA VAL A 84 -4.53 -7.40 11.12
C VAL A 84 -4.87 -7.44 12.61
N ARG A 85 -5.63 -6.46 13.10
CA ARG A 85 -6.08 -6.42 14.50
C ARG A 85 -7.10 -7.51 14.82
N ARG A 86 -8.01 -7.82 13.90
CA ARG A 86 -8.98 -8.90 14.11
C ARG A 86 -8.29 -10.26 14.28
N ARG A 87 -7.33 -10.59 13.41
CA ARG A 87 -6.52 -11.81 13.52
C ARG A 87 -5.74 -11.89 14.84
N ARG A 88 -5.23 -10.77 15.35
CA ARG A 88 -4.52 -10.73 16.65
C ARG A 88 -5.43 -10.87 17.87
N ALA A 89 -6.73 -10.63 17.73
CA ALA A 89 -7.69 -10.82 18.82
C ALA A 89 -8.31 -12.23 18.84
N GLU A 90 -8.17 -12.97 17.74
CA GLU A 90 -8.64 -14.35 17.58
C GLU A 90 -7.55 -15.39 17.99
N HIS A 91 -6.33 -14.93 18.25
CA HIS A 91 -5.17 -15.71 18.75
C HIS A 91 -4.81 -15.27 20.17
#